data_AF-A0A8J3HQM9-F1
#
_entry.id   AF-A0A8J3HQM9-F1
#
_cell.length_a   1.000
_cell.length_b   1.000
_cell.length_c   1.000
_cell.angle_alpha   90.00
_cell.angle_beta   90.00
_cell.angle_gamma   90.00
#
_symmetry.space_group_name_H-M   'P 1'
#
loop_
_entity.id
_entity.type
_entity.pdbx_description
1 polymer ?
#
loop_
_entity_poly.entity_id
_entity_poly.type
_entity_poly.pdbx_seq_one_letter_code
_entity_poly.pdbx_strand_id
1 'polypeptide(L)'
;MATSEDMSYPEKLRREDERRGRQDGEQRIPSLSEVRRRQQELKDSGGRPALGYQVVLLAELHSLLDALHPQFQGTSRSAAHEIGRIGDRIAAARADVQRLEERLGTASAVLTEDELRPRNPEEEGWRPERLRSRREVERARRARLARESVDAGVRRWDQLRAEHTEAVRRRDEALAAYGVRARKLVELCQRRMATYLDALARSHPDGKTLYALLSVPDIPLPSWIPEIAEPGDPSSDME
;
A
#
# COMPACT_ATOMS: atom_id res chain seq x y z
N MET A 1 10.69 4.66 -17.74
CA MET A 1 10.14 4.80 -16.37
C MET A 1 10.69 6.11 -15.83
N ALA A 2 9.86 7.14 -15.68
CA ALA A 2 10.29 8.38 -15.06
C ALA A 2 10.55 8.10 -13.58
N THR A 3 11.81 8.24 -13.17
CA THR A 3 12.26 8.25 -11.78
C THR A 3 11.44 9.27 -10.99
N SER A 4 11.27 9.06 -9.69
CA SER A 4 10.62 10.00 -8.76
C SER A 4 11.36 11.36 -8.63
N GLU A 5 12.28 11.63 -9.56
CA GLU A 5 13.08 12.83 -9.69
C GLU A 5 12.17 13.98 -10.12
N ASP A 6 11.85 14.78 -9.10
CA ASP A 6 11.51 16.17 -9.20
C ASP A 6 10.32 16.49 -10.11
N MET A 7 9.11 16.17 -9.61
CA MET A 7 7.87 16.85 -10.01
C MET A 7 7.88 18.32 -9.52
N SER A 8 9.03 19.00 -9.60
CA SER A 8 9.13 20.44 -9.41
C SER A 8 8.38 21.12 -10.56
N TYR A 9 7.86 22.31 -10.31
CA TYR A 9 7.22 23.10 -11.36
C TYR A 9 8.31 23.67 -12.26
N PRO A 10 8.61 23.07 -13.43
CA PRO A 10 9.80 23.39 -14.18
C PRO A 10 9.65 24.80 -14.77
N GLU A 11 10.74 25.55 -14.79
CA GLU A 11 10.71 26.95 -15.25
C GLU A 11 10.16 27.07 -16.68
N LYS A 12 10.43 26.08 -17.55
CA LYS A 12 9.88 26.04 -18.91
C LYS A 12 8.35 26.00 -18.92
N LEU A 13 7.73 25.14 -18.09
CA LEU A 13 6.27 25.08 -17.98
C LEU A 13 5.73 26.39 -17.41
N ARG A 14 6.38 26.93 -16.38
CA ARG A 14 6.01 28.22 -15.79
C ARG A 14 5.96 29.34 -16.83
N ARG A 15 7.02 29.48 -17.62
CA ARG A 15 7.09 30.47 -18.71
C ARG A 15 6.00 30.24 -19.77
N GLU A 16 5.67 28.98 -20.07
CA GLU A 16 4.60 28.66 -21.01
C GLU A 16 3.22 29.03 -20.47
N ASP A 17 2.92 28.65 -19.23
CA ASP A 17 1.65 28.95 -18.55
C ASP A 17 1.47 30.47 -18.42
N GLU A 18 2.52 31.20 -18.04
CA GLU A 18 2.54 32.66 -18.01
C GLU A 18 2.30 33.27 -19.40
N ARG A 19 2.98 32.76 -20.44
CA ARG A 19 2.82 33.26 -21.81
C ARG A 19 1.40 33.06 -22.31
N ARG A 20 0.80 31.90 -22.05
CA ARG A 20 -0.60 31.61 -22.38
C ARG A 20 -1.55 32.53 -21.63
N GLY A 21 -1.35 32.72 -20.32
CA GLY A 21 -2.14 33.65 -19.52
C GLY A 21 -2.07 35.08 -20.05
N ARG A 22 -0.87 35.57 -20.35
CA ARG A 22 -0.69 36.90 -20.96
C ARG A 22 -1.46 37.03 -22.28
N GLN A 23 -1.28 36.06 -23.18
CA GLN A 23 -1.93 36.04 -24.49
C GLN A 23 -3.46 36.03 -24.37
N ASP A 24 -4.03 35.16 -23.54
CA ASP A 24 -5.49 35.10 -23.35
C ASP A 24 -6.03 36.40 -22.76
N GLY A 25 -5.32 36.99 -21.78
CA GLY A 25 -5.72 38.27 -21.20
C GLY A 25 -5.67 39.44 -22.20
N GLU A 26 -4.65 39.50 -23.06
CA GLU A 26 -4.57 40.48 -24.16
C GLU A 26 -5.72 40.30 -25.16
N GLN A 27 -6.13 39.06 -25.42
CA GLN A 27 -7.26 38.72 -26.28
C GLN A 27 -8.63 38.89 -25.61
N ARG A 28 -8.66 39.29 -24.33
CA ARG A 28 -9.88 39.44 -23.51
C ARG A 28 -10.64 38.13 -23.33
N ILE A 29 -9.90 37.03 -23.20
CA ILE A 29 -10.42 35.69 -22.94
C ILE A 29 -10.07 35.33 -21.50
N PRO A 30 -11.05 34.94 -20.67
CA PRO A 30 -12.50 34.98 -20.90
C PRO A 30 -13.06 36.40 -20.74
N SER A 31 -14.17 36.70 -21.41
CA SER A 31 -14.88 37.96 -21.18
C SER A 31 -15.55 37.98 -19.80
N LEU A 32 -15.62 39.16 -19.15
CA LEU A 32 -16.23 39.30 -17.82
C LEU A 32 -17.71 38.86 -17.80
N SER A 33 -18.46 39.13 -18.87
CA SER A 33 -19.85 38.71 -19.01
C SER A 33 -19.98 37.19 -19.07
N GLU A 34 -19.06 36.49 -19.74
CA GLU A 34 -19.01 35.03 -19.77
C GLU A 34 -18.75 34.45 -18.38
N VAL A 35 -17.76 34.98 -17.64
CA VAL A 35 -17.43 34.50 -16.30
C VAL A 35 -18.62 34.65 -15.36
N ARG A 36 -19.28 35.82 -15.38
CA ARG A 36 -20.49 36.08 -14.58
C ARG A 36 -21.65 35.16 -14.96
N ARG A 37 -21.86 34.92 -16.25
CA ARG A 37 -22.90 33.99 -16.73
C ARG A 37 -22.65 32.58 -16.16
N ARG A 38 -21.42 32.06 -16.27
CA ARG A 38 -21.10 30.72 -15.73
C ARG A 38 -21.19 30.65 -14.21
N GLN A 39 -20.78 31.71 -13.51
CA GLN A 39 -20.93 31.76 -12.05
C GLN A 39 -22.41 31.71 -11.64
N GLN A 40 -23.28 32.38 -12.38
CA GLN A 40 -24.72 32.33 -12.15
C GLN A 40 -25.31 30.94 -12.44
N GLU A 41 -24.84 30.26 -13.49
CA GLU A 41 -25.22 28.87 -13.82
C GLU A 41 -24.80 27.87 -12.72
N LEU A 42 -23.68 28.14 -12.04
CA LEU A 42 -23.12 27.27 -11.00
C LEU A 42 -23.54 27.66 -9.57
N LYS A 43 -24.38 28.69 -9.42
CA LYS A 43 -24.77 29.22 -8.11
C LYS A 43 -25.44 28.16 -7.23
N ASP A 44 -26.25 27.29 -7.84
CA ASP A 44 -27.01 26.28 -7.12
C ASP A 44 -26.21 24.98 -6.87
N SER A 45 -25.15 24.76 -7.63
CA SER A 45 -24.27 23.59 -7.49
C SER A 45 -23.06 23.84 -6.58
N GLY A 46 -22.84 25.09 -6.17
CA GLY A 46 -21.61 25.50 -5.46
C GLY A 46 -20.35 25.38 -6.33
N GLY A 47 -20.51 25.13 -7.63
CA GLY A 47 -19.41 24.93 -8.57
C GLY A 47 -18.67 26.23 -8.87
N ARG A 48 -17.40 26.12 -9.25
CA ARG A 48 -16.60 27.25 -9.73
C ARG A 48 -16.42 27.16 -11.24
N PRO A 49 -16.51 28.28 -11.97
CA PRO A 49 -16.37 28.26 -13.42
C PRO A 49 -14.91 27.91 -13.80
N ALA A 50 -14.71 26.73 -14.39
CA ALA A 50 -13.45 26.40 -15.06
C ALA A 50 -13.52 26.91 -16.52
N LEU A 51 -12.50 27.66 -16.94
CA LEU A 51 -12.50 28.37 -18.22
C LEU A 51 -11.26 28.03 -19.05
N GLY A 52 -11.46 27.87 -20.36
CA GLY A 52 -10.42 27.76 -21.38
C GLY A 52 -9.28 26.81 -21.00
N TYR A 53 -8.09 27.38 -20.76
CA TYR A 53 -6.89 26.62 -20.45
C TYR A 53 -6.97 25.80 -19.16
N GLN A 54 -7.78 26.20 -18.17
CA GLN A 54 -7.99 25.40 -16.96
C GLN A 54 -8.59 24.03 -17.28
N VAL A 55 -9.52 23.97 -18.24
CA VAL A 55 -10.14 22.71 -18.69
C VAL A 55 -9.08 21.80 -19.34
N VAL A 56 -8.14 22.39 -20.09
CA VAL A 56 -7.02 21.64 -20.69
C VAL A 56 -6.11 21.07 -19.61
N LEU A 57 -5.75 21.87 -18.60
CA LEU A 57 -4.92 21.42 -17.46
C LEU A 57 -5.61 20.32 -16.64
N LEU A 58 -6.92 20.44 -16.42
CA LEU A 58 -7.71 19.39 -15.77
C LEU A 58 -7.75 18.11 -16.61
N ALA A 59 -7.94 18.20 -17.93
CA ALA A 59 -7.94 17.04 -18.81
C ALA A 59 -6.56 16.34 -18.83
N GLU A 60 -5.47 17.12 -18.84
CA GLU A 60 -4.11 16.60 -18.71
C GLU A 60 -3.90 15.88 -17.37
N LEU A 61 -4.35 16.48 -16.27
CA LEU A 61 -4.30 15.86 -14.95
C LEU A 61 -5.07 14.54 -14.91
N HIS A 62 -6.31 14.51 -15.39
CA HIS A 62 -7.12 13.29 -15.43
C HIS A 62 -6.42 12.20 -16.24
N SER A 63 -5.89 12.52 -17.42
CA SER A 63 -5.13 11.56 -18.24
C SER A 63 -3.91 10.98 -17.49
N LEU A 64 -3.18 11.81 -16.74
CA LEU A 64 -2.03 11.36 -15.95
C LEU A 64 -2.46 10.48 -14.76
N LEU A 65 -3.57 10.80 -14.10
CA LEU A 65 -4.13 9.99 -13.01
C LEU A 65 -4.70 8.66 -13.54
N ASP A 66 -5.38 8.69 -14.68
CA ASP A 66 -5.89 7.50 -15.36
C ASP A 66 -4.76 6.57 -15.81
N ALA A 67 -3.63 7.12 -16.27
CA ALA A 67 -2.44 6.32 -16.58
C ALA A 67 -1.78 5.70 -15.33
N LEU A 68 -1.96 6.33 -14.16
CA LEU A 68 -1.41 5.87 -12.89
C LEU A 68 -2.25 4.73 -12.27
N HIS A 69 -3.56 4.75 -12.48
CA HIS A 69 -4.50 3.82 -11.87
C HIS A 69 -4.26 2.33 -12.25
N PRO A 70 -4.04 1.94 -13.52
CA PRO A 70 -3.70 0.56 -13.88
C PRO A 70 -2.41 0.07 -13.22
N GLN A 71 -1.43 0.96 -13.02
CA GLN A 71 -0.17 0.62 -12.35
C GLN A 71 -0.41 0.34 -10.87
N PHE A 72 -1.20 1.19 -10.20
CA PHE A 72 -1.64 0.96 -8.83
C PHE A 72 -2.38 -0.38 -8.69
N GLN A 73 -3.35 -0.66 -9.57
CA GLN A 73 -4.10 -1.92 -9.57
C GLN A 73 -3.19 -3.14 -9.82
N GLY A 74 -2.23 -3.01 -10.74
CA GLY A 74 -1.24 -4.05 -11.02
C GLY A 74 -0.41 -4.38 -9.77
N THR A 75 0.14 -3.36 -9.12
CA THR A 75 0.94 -3.49 -7.89
C THR A 75 0.11 -4.07 -6.75
N SER A 76 -1.12 -3.57 -6.53
CA SER A 76 -2.03 -4.07 -5.50
C SER A 76 -2.38 -5.54 -5.69
N ARG A 77 -2.69 -5.96 -6.92
CA ARG A 77 -3.00 -7.38 -7.22
C ARG A 77 -1.79 -8.28 -7.02
N SER A 78 -0.62 -7.88 -7.53
CA SER A 78 0.63 -8.63 -7.37
C SER A 78 0.96 -8.85 -5.88
N ALA A 79 0.88 -7.79 -5.09
CA ALA A 79 1.13 -7.85 -3.65
C ALA A 79 0.09 -8.73 -2.92
N ALA A 80 -1.19 -8.62 -3.28
CA ALA A 80 -2.23 -9.49 -2.71
C ALA A 80 -1.97 -10.98 -3.01
N HIS A 81 -1.52 -11.31 -4.23
CA HIS A 81 -1.12 -12.68 -4.57
C HIS A 81 0.11 -13.16 -3.79
N GLU A 82 1.12 -12.31 -3.56
CA GLU A 82 2.28 -12.67 -2.73
C GLU A 82 1.88 -12.91 -1.28
N ILE A 83 1.10 -12.01 -0.68
CA ILE A 83 0.60 -12.12 0.68
C ILE A 83 -0.24 -13.39 0.83
N GLY A 84 -1.14 -13.68 -0.12
CA GLY A 84 -1.95 -14.89 -0.14
C GLY A 84 -1.09 -16.17 -0.13
N ARG A 85 -0.08 -16.26 -1.02
CA ARG A 85 0.86 -17.40 -1.06
C ARG A 85 1.63 -17.58 0.24
N ILE A 86 2.01 -16.49 0.91
CA ILE A 86 2.67 -16.57 2.22
C ILE A 86 1.67 -17.06 3.28
N GLY A 87 0.43 -16.57 3.24
CA GLY A 87 -0.68 -17.03 4.09
C GLY A 87 -0.90 -18.55 3.99
N ASP A 88 -0.95 -19.09 2.78
CA ASP A 88 -1.07 -20.54 2.55
C ASP A 88 0.11 -21.32 3.15
N ARG A 89 1.34 -20.81 2.98
CA ARG A 89 2.55 -21.40 3.58
C ARG A 89 2.51 -21.36 5.11
N ILE A 90 1.99 -20.28 5.71
CA ILE A 90 1.80 -20.17 7.16
C ILE A 90 0.81 -21.23 7.65
N ALA A 91 -0.32 -21.39 6.95
CA ALA A 91 -1.34 -22.39 7.31
C ALA A 91 -0.77 -23.82 7.25
N ALA A 92 -0.01 -24.13 6.19
CA ALA A 92 0.69 -25.40 6.06
C ALA A 92 1.71 -25.61 7.19
N ALA A 93 2.56 -24.62 7.46
CA ALA A 93 3.57 -24.71 8.53
C ALA A 93 2.95 -24.89 9.92
N ARG A 94 1.81 -24.24 10.19
CA ARG A 94 1.05 -24.44 11.43
C ARG A 94 0.54 -25.88 11.56
N ALA A 95 -0.03 -26.42 10.48
CA ALA A 95 -0.48 -27.82 10.47
C ALA A 95 0.70 -28.80 10.64
N ASP A 96 1.86 -28.49 10.08
CA ASP A 96 3.08 -29.29 10.25
C ASP A 96 3.55 -29.29 11.71
N VAL A 97 3.57 -28.14 12.37
CA VAL A 97 3.89 -28.02 13.81
C VAL A 97 2.97 -28.89 14.65
N GLN A 98 1.66 -28.83 14.40
CA GLN A 98 0.70 -29.68 15.12
C GLN A 98 1.00 -31.17 14.95
N ARG A 99 1.29 -31.63 13.72
CA ARG A 99 1.68 -33.03 13.47
C ARG A 99 3.00 -33.41 14.15
N LEU A 100 3.94 -32.47 14.25
CA LEU A 100 5.21 -32.69 14.95
C LEU A 100 5.01 -32.79 16.47
N GLU A 101 4.11 -31.99 17.03
CA GLU A 101 3.73 -32.05 18.45
C GLU A 101 3.06 -33.39 18.81
N GLU A 102 2.16 -33.88 17.95
CA GLU A 102 1.55 -35.21 18.09
C GLU A 102 2.61 -36.34 18.08
N ARG A 103 3.59 -36.24 17.16
CA ARG A 103 4.72 -37.17 17.10
C ARG A 103 5.61 -37.10 18.34
N LEU A 104 5.85 -35.90 18.87
CA LEU A 104 6.58 -35.72 20.12
C LEU A 104 5.83 -36.36 21.30
N GLY A 105 4.51 -36.17 21.37
CA GLY A 105 3.65 -36.83 22.36
C GLY A 105 3.80 -38.35 22.32
N THR A 106 3.77 -38.92 21.11
CA THR A 106 3.95 -40.36 20.88
C THR A 106 5.37 -40.83 21.26
N ALA A 107 6.40 -40.10 20.85
CA ALA A 107 7.80 -40.44 21.14
C ALA A 107 8.15 -40.33 22.63
N SER A 108 7.43 -39.49 23.37
CA SER A 108 7.62 -39.25 24.81
C SER A 108 6.73 -40.13 25.69
N ALA A 109 5.83 -40.92 25.09
CA ALA A 109 4.96 -41.83 25.81
C ALA A 109 5.78 -42.80 26.69
N VAL A 110 5.18 -43.27 27.78
CA VAL A 110 5.79 -44.28 28.65
C VAL A 110 5.90 -45.59 27.87
N LEU A 111 6.99 -46.33 28.07
CA LEU A 111 7.19 -47.64 27.44
C LEU A 111 6.05 -48.58 27.85
N THR A 112 5.46 -49.26 26.88
CA THR A 112 4.45 -50.28 27.16
C THR A 112 5.11 -51.61 27.51
N GLU A 113 4.36 -52.51 28.17
CA GLU A 113 4.83 -53.87 28.47
C GLU A 113 5.23 -54.65 27.21
N ASP A 114 4.53 -54.42 26.09
CA ASP A 114 4.89 -55.04 24.80
C ASP A 114 6.21 -54.50 24.25
N GLU A 115 6.53 -53.21 24.47
CA GLU A 115 7.81 -52.62 24.05
C GLU A 115 9.01 -53.11 24.88
N LEU A 116 8.76 -53.62 26.09
CA LEU A 116 9.75 -54.20 26.99
C LEU A 116 10.03 -55.68 26.70
N ARG A 117 9.32 -56.32 25.77
CA ARG A 117 9.61 -57.70 25.36
C ARG A 117 10.87 -57.77 24.48
N PRO A 118 11.67 -58.85 24.59
CA PRO A 118 12.76 -59.13 23.65
C PRO A 118 12.24 -59.16 22.21
N ARG A 119 12.93 -58.50 21.29
CA ARG A 119 12.56 -58.43 19.86
C ARG A 119 13.44 -59.31 18.98
N ASN A 120 14.55 -59.79 19.51
CA ASN A 120 15.49 -60.64 18.79
C ASN A 120 16.12 -61.69 19.74
N PRO A 121 16.73 -62.76 19.19
CA PRO A 121 17.33 -63.83 20.01
C PRO A 121 18.44 -63.35 20.95
N GLU A 122 19.15 -62.28 20.58
CA GLU A 122 20.21 -61.71 21.43
C GLU A 122 19.66 -61.10 22.71
N GLU A 123 18.46 -60.51 22.67
CA GLU A 123 17.78 -59.89 23.80
C GLU A 123 17.14 -60.92 24.75
N GLU A 124 16.90 -62.17 24.32
CA GLU A 124 16.29 -63.21 25.16
C GLU A 124 17.14 -63.58 26.38
N GLY A 125 18.47 -63.47 26.27
CA GLY A 125 19.40 -63.72 27.37
C GLY A 125 19.64 -62.51 28.29
N TRP A 126 19.00 -61.37 28.03
CA TRP A 126 19.25 -60.15 28.79
C TRP A 126 18.46 -60.12 30.10
N ARG A 127 19.07 -59.54 31.15
CA ARG A 127 18.34 -59.23 32.38
C ARG A 127 17.27 -58.16 32.10
N PRO A 128 16.07 -58.24 32.69
CA PRO A 128 14.98 -57.29 32.46
C PRO A 128 15.38 -55.82 32.67
N GLU A 129 16.21 -55.54 33.67
CA GLU A 129 16.68 -54.18 33.98
C GLU A 129 17.55 -53.62 32.85
N ARG A 130 18.39 -54.46 32.24
CA ARG A 130 19.25 -54.08 31.11
C ARG A 130 18.41 -53.76 29.88
N LEU A 131 17.40 -54.59 29.60
CA LEU A 131 16.50 -54.37 28.46
C LEU A 131 15.70 -53.08 28.64
N ARG A 132 15.15 -52.86 29.84
CA ARG A 132 14.46 -51.62 30.20
C ARG A 132 15.35 -50.39 30.05
N SER A 133 16.56 -50.42 30.60
CA SER A 133 17.51 -49.31 30.49
C SER A 133 17.84 -48.96 29.03
N ARG A 134 18.07 -49.97 28.17
CA ARG A 134 18.28 -49.76 26.73
C ARG A 134 17.06 -49.10 26.07
N ARG A 135 15.85 -49.62 26.33
CA ARG A 135 14.60 -49.08 25.75
C ARG A 135 14.33 -47.65 26.22
N GLU A 136 14.64 -47.33 27.47
CA GLU A 136 14.52 -45.97 28.03
C GLU A 136 15.48 -44.99 27.33
N VAL A 137 16.72 -45.40 27.05
CA VAL A 137 17.68 -44.61 26.27
C VAL A 137 17.20 -44.40 24.83
N GLU A 138 16.70 -45.44 24.17
CA GLU A 138 16.15 -45.35 22.81
C GLU A 138 14.93 -44.41 22.76
N ARG A 139 14.02 -44.52 23.74
CA ARG A 139 12.87 -43.61 23.91
C ARG A 139 13.31 -42.17 24.13
N ALA A 140 14.23 -41.93 25.07
CA ALA A 140 14.75 -40.59 25.34
C ALA A 140 15.39 -39.96 24.08
N ARG A 141 16.13 -40.76 23.31
CA ARG A 141 16.69 -40.33 22.01
C ARG A 141 15.59 -39.98 21.00
N ARG A 142 14.56 -40.82 20.85
CA ARG A 142 13.41 -40.54 19.96
C ARG A 142 12.69 -39.25 20.36
N ALA A 143 12.40 -39.09 21.66
CA ALA A 143 11.75 -37.90 22.20
C ALA A 143 12.59 -36.63 21.96
N ARG A 144 13.91 -36.70 22.15
CA ARG A 144 14.81 -35.58 21.86
C ARG A 144 14.77 -35.16 20.38
N LEU A 145 14.89 -36.11 19.46
CA LEU A 145 14.84 -35.83 18.01
C LEU A 145 13.47 -35.27 17.58
N ALA A 146 12.38 -35.79 18.16
CA ALA A 146 11.04 -35.25 17.92
C ALA A 146 10.93 -33.82 18.44
N ARG A 147 11.52 -33.50 19.60
CA ARG A 147 11.54 -32.15 20.16
C ARG A 147 12.31 -31.17 19.26
N GLU A 148 13.51 -31.57 18.82
CA GLU A 148 14.31 -30.77 17.88
C GLU A 148 13.54 -30.48 16.59
N SER A 149 12.74 -31.45 16.12
CA SER A 149 11.88 -31.28 14.94
C SER A 149 10.74 -30.29 15.18
N VAL A 150 10.06 -30.36 16.34
CA VAL A 150 9.04 -29.37 16.74
C VAL A 150 9.64 -27.97 16.79
N ASP A 151 10.78 -27.82 17.47
CA ASP A 151 11.43 -26.52 17.61
C ASP A 151 11.84 -25.94 16.23
N ALA A 152 12.28 -26.80 15.30
CA ALA A 152 12.55 -26.39 13.92
C ALA A 152 11.28 -25.98 13.16
N GLY A 153 10.18 -26.71 13.34
CA GLY A 153 8.87 -26.36 12.78
C GLY A 153 8.35 -25.02 13.28
N VAL A 154 8.44 -24.77 14.59
CA VAL A 154 8.04 -23.49 15.20
C VAL A 154 8.88 -22.34 14.65
N ARG A 155 10.20 -22.48 14.59
CA ARG A 155 11.08 -21.46 13.98
C ARG A 155 10.69 -21.16 12.53
N ARG A 156 10.34 -22.18 11.75
CA ARG A 156 9.90 -22.00 10.36
C ARG A 156 8.55 -21.28 10.29
N TRP A 157 7.60 -21.61 11.17
CA TRP A 157 6.32 -20.92 11.25
C TRP A 157 6.48 -19.44 11.63
N ASP A 158 7.31 -19.14 12.62
CA ASP A 158 7.60 -17.76 13.04
C ASP A 158 8.28 -16.96 11.93
N GLN A 159 9.24 -17.57 11.22
CA GLN A 159 9.87 -16.96 10.05
C GLN A 159 8.84 -16.56 9.00
N LEU A 160 7.88 -17.44 8.68
CA LEU A 160 6.84 -17.15 7.70
C LEU A 160 5.90 -16.01 8.15
N ARG A 161 5.60 -15.92 9.45
CA ARG A 161 4.81 -14.80 10.01
C ARG A 161 5.56 -13.47 9.89
N ALA A 162 6.87 -13.48 10.11
CA ALA A 162 7.72 -12.31 9.87
C ALA A 162 7.74 -11.93 8.37
N GLU A 163 7.94 -12.91 7.48
CA GLU A 163 7.86 -12.73 6.01
C GLU A 163 6.52 -12.11 5.59
N HIS A 164 5.41 -12.56 6.18
CA HIS A 164 4.07 -12.03 5.90
C HIS A 164 3.93 -10.57 6.34
N THR A 165 4.34 -10.26 7.57
CA THR A 165 4.27 -8.88 8.10
C THR A 165 5.09 -7.93 7.22
N GLU A 166 6.27 -8.37 6.81
CA GLU A 166 7.14 -7.61 5.92
C GLU A 166 6.54 -7.47 4.50
N ALA A 167 5.88 -8.49 3.97
CA ALA A 167 5.17 -8.40 2.69
C ALA A 167 4.01 -7.40 2.74
N VAL A 168 3.25 -7.35 3.84
CA VAL A 168 2.20 -6.34 4.06
C VAL A 168 2.80 -4.94 4.10
N ARG A 169 3.88 -4.73 4.87
CA ARG A 169 4.59 -3.44 4.92
C ARG A 169 5.06 -2.99 3.54
N ARG A 170 5.72 -3.88 2.79
CA ARG A 170 6.19 -3.60 1.42
C ARG A 170 5.05 -3.23 0.48
N ARG A 171 3.88 -3.89 0.60
CA ARG A 171 2.67 -3.51 -0.15
C ARG A 171 2.27 -2.09 0.20
N ASP A 172 2.10 -1.79 1.48
CA ASP A 172 1.56 -0.51 1.93
C ASP A 172 2.48 0.65 1.53
N GLU A 173 3.81 0.46 1.63
CA GLU A 173 4.81 1.43 1.14
C GLU A 173 4.74 1.63 -0.38
N ALA A 174 4.62 0.53 -1.14
CA ALA A 174 4.50 0.61 -2.59
C ALA A 174 3.21 1.35 -3.01
N LEU A 175 2.09 1.09 -2.33
CA LEU A 175 0.82 1.76 -2.59
C LEU A 175 0.86 3.24 -2.16
N ALA A 176 1.50 3.57 -1.04
CA ALA A 176 1.68 4.94 -0.58
C ALA A 176 2.45 5.80 -1.59
N ALA A 177 3.43 5.23 -2.29
CA ALA A 177 4.18 5.94 -3.33
C ALA A 177 3.27 6.44 -4.48
N TYR A 178 2.23 5.68 -4.85
CA TYR A 178 1.23 6.13 -5.83
C TYR A 178 0.40 7.31 -5.31
N GLY A 179 -0.01 7.26 -4.04
CA GLY A 179 -0.72 8.37 -3.40
C GLY A 179 0.11 9.67 -3.36
N VAL A 180 1.40 9.57 -3.02
CA VAL A 180 2.33 10.71 -3.07
C VAL A 180 2.45 11.25 -4.49
N ARG A 181 2.58 10.38 -5.50
CA ARG A 181 2.69 10.82 -6.90
C ARG A 181 1.44 11.51 -7.40
N ALA A 182 0.26 11.00 -7.07
CA ALA A 182 -1.02 11.60 -7.44
C ALA A 182 -1.22 12.97 -6.77
N ARG A 183 -0.91 13.11 -5.48
CA ARG A 183 -0.91 14.41 -4.78
C ARG A 183 0.00 15.42 -5.45
N LYS A 184 1.23 15.02 -5.80
CA LYS A 184 2.17 15.89 -6.54
C LYS A 184 1.63 16.31 -7.90
N LEU A 185 0.93 15.44 -8.61
CA LEU A 185 0.27 15.78 -9.89
C LEU A 185 -0.82 16.83 -9.70
N VAL A 186 -1.66 16.67 -8.68
CA VAL A 186 -2.70 17.64 -8.32
C VAL A 186 -2.07 18.99 -7.95
N GLU A 187 -1.09 18.99 -7.06
CA GLU A 187 -0.37 20.20 -6.63
C GLU A 187 0.28 20.92 -7.81
N LEU A 188 0.93 20.18 -8.72
CA LEU A 188 1.50 20.76 -9.94
C LEU A 188 0.41 21.39 -10.81
N CYS A 189 -0.71 20.71 -11.03
CA CYS A 189 -1.84 21.23 -11.80
C CYS A 189 -2.37 22.55 -11.20
N GLN A 190 -2.57 22.59 -9.88
CA GLN A 190 -3.00 23.78 -9.15
C GLN A 190 -2.00 24.94 -9.29
N ARG A 191 -0.70 24.68 -9.18
CA ARG A 191 0.35 25.70 -9.40
C ARG A 191 0.33 26.24 -10.83
N ARG A 192 0.20 25.37 -11.82
CA ARG A 192 0.09 25.76 -13.24
C ARG A 192 -1.12 26.66 -13.49
N MET A 193 -2.27 26.30 -12.91
CA MET A 193 -3.47 27.15 -12.97
C MET A 193 -3.25 28.50 -12.29
N ALA A 194 -2.65 28.52 -11.09
CA ALA A 194 -2.38 29.75 -10.36
C ALA A 194 -1.51 30.72 -11.17
N THR A 195 -0.42 30.22 -11.75
CA THR A 195 0.49 31.00 -12.60
C THR A 195 -0.20 31.52 -13.86
N TYR A 196 -0.98 30.66 -14.53
CA TYR A 196 -1.77 31.07 -15.69
C TYR A 196 -2.77 32.19 -15.33
N LEU A 197 -3.54 32.02 -14.24
CA LEU A 197 -4.55 32.97 -13.81
C LEU A 197 -3.95 34.32 -13.37
N ASP A 198 -2.82 34.30 -12.68
CA ASP A 198 -2.10 35.53 -12.29
C ASP A 198 -1.60 36.29 -13.53
N ALA A 199 -1.01 35.59 -14.51
CA ALA A 199 -0.58 36.20 -15.75
C ALA A 199 -1.75 36.78 -16.56
N LEU A 200 -2.87 36.06 -16.62
CA LEU A 200 -4.11 36.49 -17.27
C LEU A 200 -4.70 37.74 -16.61
N ALA A 201 -4.80 37.75 -15.28
CA ALA A 201 -5.34 38.88 -14.54
C ALA A 201 -4.48 40.15 -14.69
N ARG A 202 -3.16 40.01 -14.89
CA ARG A 202 -2.27 41.17 -15.09
C ARG A 202 -2.38 41.78 -16.49
N SER A 203 -2.65 40.99 -17.53
CA SER A 203 -2.75 41.49 -18.90
C SER A 203 -4.17 41.84 -19.33
N HIS A 204 -5.19 41.27 -18.69
CA HIS A 204 -6.59 41.51 -19.04
C HIS A 204 -7.09 42.89 -18.57
N PRO A 205 -7.82 43.67 -19.39
CA PRO A 205 -8.34 44.99 -19.00
C PRO A 205 -9.26 44.95 -17.76
N ASP A 206 -10.15 43.96 -17.69
CA ASP A 206 -10.99 43.68 -16.51
C ASP A 206 -10.31 42.80 -15.44
N GLY A 207 -8.98 42.66 -15.50
CA GLY A 207 -8.22 41.68 -14.71
C GLY A 207 -8.43 41.78 -13.20
N LYS A 208 -8.57 43.00 -12.65
CA LYS A 208 -8.88 43.22 -11.22
C LYS A 208 -10.21 42.58 -10.81
N THR A 209 -11.23 42.67 -11.66
CA THR A 209 -12.55 42.10 -11.42
C THR A 209 -12.52 40.59 -11.65
N LEU A 210 -11.86 40.14 -12.73
CA LEU A 210 -11.73 38.72 -13.05
C LEU A 210 -10.97 37.95 -11.98
N TYR A 211 -9.89 38.50 -11.42
CA TYR A 211 -9.06 37.81 -10.42
C TYR A 211 -9.86 37.39 -9.17
N ALA A 212 -10.83 38.20 -8.73
CA ALA A 212 -11.68 37.84 -7.60
C ALA A 212 -12.70 36.74 -7.93
N LEU A 213 -13.03 36.56 -9.22
CA LEU A 213 -14.00 35.58 -9.70
C LEU A 213 -13.32 34.27 -10.14
N LEU A 214 -12.08 34.36 -10.61
CA LEU A 214 -11.26 33.25 -11.06
C LEU A 214 -10.42 32.75 -9.90
N SER A 215 -10.70 31.52 -9.46
CA SER A 215 -9.90 30.86 -8.43
C SER A 215 -9.45 29.51 -8.94
N VAL A 216 -8.33 29.04 -8.37
CA VAL A 216 -7.89 27.67 -8.58
C VAL A 216 -8.94 26.76 -7.93
N PRO A 217 -9.54 25.82 -8.67
CA PRO A 217 -10.48 24.88 -8.09
C PRO A 217 -9.75 23.99 -7.10
N ASP A 218 -10.45 23.59 -6.03
CA ASP A 218 -10.00 22.46 -5.24
C ASP A 218 -10.20 21.18 -6.07
N ILE A 219 -9.17 20.34 -6.12
CA ILE A 219 -9.17 19.16 -6.99
C ILE A 219 -9.12 17.94 -6.07
N PRO A 220 -10.23 17.18 -5.95
CA PRO A 220 -10.25 16.01 -5.09
C PRO A 220 -9.29 14.94 -5.61
N LEU A 221 -8.67 14.22 -4.69
CA LEU A 221 -7.90 13.04 -5.06
C LEU A 221 -8.84 11.92 -5.52
N PRO A 222 -8.43 11.09 -6.49
CA PRO A 222 -9.13 9.87 -6.84
C PRO A 222 -9.38 8.96 -5.63
N SER A 223 -10.55 8.31 -5.57
CA SER A 223 -10.99 7.46 -4.46
C SER A 223 -10.11 6.24 -4.18
N TRP A 224 -9.27 5.82 -5.13
CA TRP A 224 -8.31 4.74 -4.95
C TRP A 224 -7.05 5.17 -4.19
N ILE A 225 -6.89 6.47 -3.91
CA ILE A 225 -5.84 7.00 -3.06
C ILE A 225 -6.44 7.18 -1.67
N PRO A 226 -5.92 6.47 -0.66
CA PRO A 226 -6.38 6.69 0.71
C PRO A 226 -6.07 8.15 1.10
N GLU A 227 -7.06 8.81 1.68
CA GLU A 227 -6.83 10.03 2.44
C GLU A 227 -5.81 9.66 3.53
N ILE A 228 -4.68 10.35 3.52
CA ILE A 228 -3.79 10.25 4.68
C ILE A 228 -4.58 10.96 5.76
N ALA A 229 -5.09 10.20 6.74
CA ALA A 229 -5.57 10.79 7.97
C ALA A 229 -4.45 11.71 8.46
N GLU A 230 -4.73 13.01 8.55
CA GLU A 230 -3.75 13.94 9.10
C GLU A 230 -3.30 13.38 10.44
N PRO A 231 -1.98 13.27 10.70
CA PRO A 231 -1.48 12.75 11.96
C PRO A 231 -1.80 13.77 13.06
N GLY A 232 -3.03 13.69 13.61
CA GLY A 232 -3.49 14.58 14.66
C GLY A 232 -4.98 14.83 14.68
N ASP A 233 -5.75 13.86 15.18
CA ASP A 233 -6.58 14.18 16.34
C ASP A 233 -6.72 12.94 17.23
N PRO A 234 -5.90 12.76 18.28
CA PRO A 234 -6.03 11.66 19.25
C PRO A 234 -7.29 11.76 20.13
N SER A 235 -8.27 12.58 19.72
CA SER A 235 -9.51 12.85 20.45
C SER A 235 -10.71 12.00 20.01
N SER A 236 -10.58 11.17 18.95
CA SER A 236 -11.73 10.41 18.40
C SER A 236 -11.84 8.94 18.83
N ASP A 237 -10.94 8.42 19.69
CA ASP A 237 -10.99 7.04 20.20
C ASP A 237 -11.41 6.96 21.69
N MET A 238 -12.35 7.82 22.11
CA MET A 238 -13.00 7.78 23.43
C MET A 238 -14.53 7.84 23.30
N GLU A 239 -15.12 6.99 22.46
CA GLU A 239 -16.53 6.58 22.58
C GLU A 239 -16.71 5.07 22.40
#